data_AF-A0A7C6UZW5-F1
#
_entry.id   AF-A0A7C6UZW5-F1
#
_cell.length_a   1.000
_cell.length_b   1.000
_cell.length_c   1.000
_cell.angle_alpha   90.00
_cell.angle_beta   90.00
_cell.angle_gamma   90.00
#
_symmetry.space_group_name_H-M   'P 1'
#
loop_
_entity.id
_entity.type
_entity.pdbx_description
1 polymer ?
#
loop_
_entity_poly.entity_id
_entity_poly.type
_entity_poly.pdbx_seq_one_letter_code
_entity_poly.pdbx_strand_id
1 'polypeptide(L)'
;MWWDLLLFAVTGLALYGLFLLACRITGFMRSRPDAPPALSLLVVVRNQAPVIEGLIRHILALHHRVPAFFELVVVDDRSGDETPGILQRLNRRHHFTLIQMDQFPGEQALETGLRFCRGEVVYCFDLTGRVRPHLVVRLIGRLLKGEKASPAGESCGITLVTKRVG
;
A
#
# COMPACT_ATOMS: atom_id res chain seq x y z
N MET A 1 29.60 -46.54 -0.25
CA MET A 1 28.89 -46.38 -1.54
C MET A 1 27.45 -45.89 -1.37
N TRP A 2 26.53 -46.63 -0.74
CA TRP A 2 25.15 -46.11 -0.54
C TRP A 2 25.05 -44.96 0.49
N TRP A 3 25.92 -44.98 1.50
CA TRP A 3 25.99 -43.92 2.52
C TRP A 3 26.42 -42.57 1.95
N ASP A 4 27.30 -42.57 0.95
CA ASP A 4 27.79 -41.34 0.31
C ASP A 4 26.66 -40.66 -0.48
N LEU A 5 25.87 -41.45 -1.22
CA LEU A 5 24.67 -40.96 -1.93
C LEU A 5 23.64 -40.36 -0.97
N LEU A 6 23.44 -40.99 0.19
CA LEU A 6 22.51 -40.51 1.21
C LEU A 6 23.00 -39.18 1.81
N LEU A 7 24.30 -39.05 2.08
CA LEU A 7 24.91 -37.82 2.58
C LEU A 7 24.75 -36.66 1.57
N PHE A 8 25.02 -36.91 0.28
CA PHE A 8 24.86 -35.89 -0.77
C PHE A 8 23.40 -35.47 -0.96
N ALA A 9 22.45 -36.42 -0.91
CA ALA A 9 21.03 -36.12 -1.03
C ALA A 9 20.51 -35.26 0.13
N VAL A 10 20.88 -35.59 1.37
CA VAL A 10 20.49 -34.81 2.56
C VAL A 10 21.11 -33.42 2.53
N THR A 11 22.39 -33.32 2.14
CA THR A 11 23.09 -32.03 2.03
C THR A 11 22.48 -31.16 0.93
N GLY A 12 22.13 -31.74 -0.22
CA GLY A 12 21.44 -31.04 -1.30
C GLY A 12 20.06 -30.52 -0.88
N LEU A 13 19.28 -31.33 -0.16
CA LEU A 13 17.97 -30.91 0.37
C LEU A 13 18.11 -29.78 1.40
N ALA A 14 19.13 -29.86 2.27
CA ALA A 14 19.43 -28.84 3.27
C ALA A 14 19.86 -27.52 2.61
N LEU A 15 20.73 -27.56 1.60
CA LEU A 15 21.15 -26.38 0.83
C LEU A 15 20.00 -25.78 0.05
N TYR A 16 19.12 -26.60 -0.54
CA TYR A 16 17.92 -26.12 -1.24
C TYR A 16 16.93 -25.46 -0.27
N GLY A 17 16.73 -26.05 0.91
CA GLY A 17 15.93 -25.46 1.98
C GLY A 17 16.51 -24.13 2.47
N LEU A 18 17.84 -24.08 2.67
CA LEU A 18 18.54 -22.86 3.05
C LEU A 18 18.47 -21.80 1.93
N PHE A 19 18.54 -22.19 0.66
CA PHE A 19 18.38 -21.30 -0.49
C PHE A 19 16.96 -20.73 -0.57
N LEU A 20 15.92 -21.55 -0.37
CA LEU A 20 14.53 -21.08 -0.31
C LEU A 20 14.30 -20.15 0.89
N LEU A 21 14.89 -20.47 2.04
CA LEU A 21 14.85 -19.63 3.24
C LEU A 21 15.58 -18.31 3.00
N ALA A 22 16.76 -18.34 2.40
CA ALA A 22 17.54 -17.17 2.03
C ALA A 22 16.81 -16.32 1.00
N CYS A 23 16.16 -16.89 -0.02
CA CYS A 23 15.32 -16.17 -0.96
C CYS A 23 14.12 -15.51 -0.26
N ARG A 24 13.49 -16.19 0.72
CA ARG A 24 12.43 -15.59 1.55
C ARG A 24 12.93 -14.44 2.42
N ILE A 25 14.11 -14.58 3.03
CA ILE A 25 14.71 -13.56 3.88
C ILE A 25 15.23 -12.37 3.05
N THR A 26 15.89 -12.62 1.93
CA THR A 26 16.41 -11.56 1.03
C THR A 26 15.29 -10.81 0.30
N GLY A 27 14.19 -11.48 -0.04
CA GLY A 27 12.96 -10.83 -0.51
C GLY A 27 12.27 -9.98 0.57
N PHE A 28 12.40 -10.36 1.84
CA PHE A 28 11.93 -9.59 3.01
C PHE A 28 12.85 -8.39 3.33
N MET A 29 14.15 -8.49 3.02
CA MET A 29 15.18 -7.52 3.39
C MET A 29 15.37 -6.37 2.39
N ARG A 30 14.44 -6.13 1.45
CA ARG A 30 14.51 -4.99 0.52
C ARG A 30 13.86 -3.70 1.04
N SER A 31 13.54 -3.59 2.32
CA SER A 31 13.30 -2.29 2.96
C SER A 31 14.63 -1.58 3.24
N ARG A 32 15.28 -1.05 2.20
CA ARG A 32 16.28 0.00 2.41
C ARG A 32 15.51 1.28 2.73
N PRO A 33 15.74 1.94 3.88
CA PRO A 33 15.04 3.18 4.24
C PRO A 33 15.27 4.31 3.22
N ASP A 34 16.37 4.24 2.46
CA ASP A 34 16.73 5.24 1.43
C ASP A 34 16.36 4.84 0.00
N ALA A 35 15.85 3.63 -0.23
CA ALA A 35 15.36 3.25 -1.57
C ALA A 35 13.91 3.72 -1.71
N PRO A 36 13.52 4.32 -2.86
CA PRO A 36 12.12 4.63 -3.11
C PRO A 36 11.29 3.34 -3.03
N PRO A 37 10.11 3.37 -2.37
CA PRO A 37 9.26 2.19 -2.28
C PRO A 37 8.84 1.75 -3.67
N ALA A 38 8.73 0.45 -3.93
CA ALA A 38 8.26 -0.03 -5.24
C ALA A 38 6.81 0.42 -5.53
N LEU A 39 6.02 0.63 -4.48
CA LEU A 39 4.60 0.96 -4.57
C LEU A 39 4.20 2.12 -3.66
N SER A 40 3.37 3.02 -4.18
CA SER A 40 2.70 4.07 -3.41
C SER A 40 1.20 3.83 -3.44
N LEU A 41 0.59 3.83 -2.26
CA LEU A 41 -0.84 3.73 -2.09
C LEU A 41 -1.39 5.13 -1.79
N LEU A 42 -1.96 5.76 -2.82
CA LEU A 42 -2.58 7.08 -2.71
C LEU A 42 -4.08 6.92 -2.43
N VAL A 43 -4.57 7.51 -1.35
CA VAL A 43 -5.98 7.50 -0.98
C VAL A 43 -6.47 8.93 -0.89
N VAL A 44 -7.36 9.33 -1.80
CA VAL A 44 -8.02 10.64 -1.77
C VAL A 44 -9.37 10.49 -1.08
N VAL A 45 -9.64 11.32 -0.08
CA VAL A 45 -10.78 11.18 0.82
C VAL A 45 -11.52 12.50 0.93
N ARG A 46 -12.86 12.46 0.89
CA ARG A 46 -13.70 13.60 1.23
C ARG A 46 -14.97 13.16 1.94
N ASN A 47 -15.21 13.65 3.15
CA ASN A 47 -16.40 13.36 3.95
C ASN A 47 -16.67 11.86 4.16
N GLN A 48 -15.67 11.11 4.64
CA GLN A 48 -15.72 9.65 4.84
C GLN A 48 -15.46 9.24 6.29
N ALA A 49 -15.87 10.06 7.28
CA ALA A 49 -15.65 9.79 8.70
C ALA A 49 -16.06 8.36 9.16
N PRO A 50 -17.18 7.76 8.68
CA PRO A 50 -17.59 6.43 9.14
C PRO A 50 -16.66 5.29 8.68
N VAL A 51 -15.83 5.54 7.67
CA VAL A 51 -15.15 4.50 6.88
C VAL A 51 -13.64 4.59 7.03
N ILE A 52 -13.13 5.82 7.07
CA ILE A 52 -11.72 6.09 6.92
C ILE A 52 -10.89 5.44 8.02
N GLU A 53 -11.38 5.38 9.26
CA GLU A 53 -10.67 4.72 10.35
C GLU A 53 -10.48 3.23 10.11
N GLY A 54 -11.53 2.53 9.70
CA GLY A 54 -11.47 1.09 9.40
C GLY A 54 -10.57 0.81 8.20
N LEU A 55 -10.65 1.63 7.15
CA LEU A 55 -9.84 1.50 5.94
C LEU A 55 -8.35 1.64 6.26
N ILE A 56 -7.95 2.72 6.93
CA ILE A 56 -6.55 2.98 7.28
C ILE A 56 -6.01 1.88 8.20
N ARG A 57 -6.77 1.49 9.24
CA ARG A 57 -6.37 0.37 10.11
C ARG A 57 -6.18 -0.93 9.35
N HIS A 58 -7.04 -1.22 8.37
CA HIS A 58 -6.92 -2.42 7.53
C HIS A 58 -5.68 -2.37 6.65
N ILE A 59 -5.43 -1.25 5.98
CA ILE A 59 -4.22 -1.03 5.17
C ILE A 59 -2.96 -1.22 6.03
N LEU A 60 -2.92 -0.61 7.21
CA LEU A 60 -1.80 -0.72 8.14
C LEU A 60 -1.60 -2.15 8.65
N ALA A 61 -2.69 -2.88 8.92
CA ALA A 61 -2.62 -4.29 9.29
C ALA A 61 -2.01 -5.15 8.16
N LEU A 62 -2.26 -4.81 6.90
CA LEU A 62 -1.61 -5.45 5.76
C LEU A 62 -0.13 -5.07 5.65
N HIS A 63 0.20 -3.80 5.90
CA HIS A 63 1.59 -3.32 5.96
C HIS A 63 2.41 -4.07 7.02
N HIS A 64 1.86 -4.33 8.21
CA HIS A 64 2.54 -5.11 9.25
C HIS A 64 2.85 -6.57 8.86
N ARG A 65 2.05 -7.17 7.96
CA ARG A 65 2.28 -8.54 7.48
C ARG A 65 3.35 -8.61 6.39
N VAL A 66 3.56 -7.51 5.66
CA VAL A 66 4.54 -7.40 4.57
C VAL A 66 5.18 -6.01 4.61
N PRO A 67 6.09 -5.74 5.56
CA PRO A 67 6.59 -4.40 5.89
C PRO A 67 7.45 -3.72 4.82
N ALA A 68 7.65 -4.35 3.65
CA ALA A 68 8.53 -3.88 2.59
C ALA A 68 7.82 -3.45 1.30
N PHE A 69 6.49 -3.46 1.26
CA PHE A 69 5.80 -3.46 -0.03
C PHE A 69 5.29 -2.10 -0.53
N PHE A 70 4.90 -1.17 0.35
CA PHE A 70 4.30 0.09 -0.11
C PHE A 70 4.34 1.24 0.90
N GLU A 71 4.37 2.48 0.40
CA GLU A 71 4.09 3.69 1.18
C GLU A 71 2.60 4.05 1.16
N LEU A 72 2.10 4.68 2.21
CA LEU A 72 0.71 5.16 2.31
C LEU A 72 0.70 6.69 2.28
N VAL A 73 0.04 7.24 1.27
CA VAL A 73 -0.22 8.68 1.10
C VAL A 73 -1.72 8.91 1.15
N VAL A 74 -2.19 9.71 2.09
CA VAL A 74 -3.60 10.04 2.27
C VAL A 74 -3.79 11.53 2.05
N VAL A 75 -4.71 11.88 1.16
CA VAL A 75 -5.08 13.27 0.86
C VAL A 75 -6.51 13.50 1.32
N ASP A 76 -6.70 14.46 2.21
CA ASP A 76 -8.02 14.95 2.59
C ASP A 76 -8.42 16.12 1.68
N ASP A 77 -9.42 15.92 0.81
CA ASP A 77 -9.95 16.93 -0.10
C ASP A 77 -11.02 17.80 0.58
N ARG A 78 -10.57 18.60 1.55
CA ARG A 78 -11.38 19.64 2.22
C ARG A 78 -12.66 19.06 2.82
N SER A 79 -12.51 18.04 3.65
CA SER A 79 -13.65 17.43 4.34
C SER A 79 -14.27 18.42 5.33
N GLY A 80 -15.61 18.47 5.35
CA GLY A 80 -16.38 19.27 6.30
C GLY A 80 -16.92 18.46 7.50
N ASP A 81 -16.58 17.17 7.58
CA ASP A 81 -16.97 16.26 8.67
C ASP A 81 -15.79 15.96 9.62
N GLU A 82 -15.91 14.91 10.44
CA GLU A 82 -14.85 14.50 11.37
C GLU A 82 -13.65 13.78 10.70
N THR A 83 -13.66 13.58 9.38
CA THR A 83 -12.59 12.89 8.63
C THR A 83 -11.19 13.44 8.95
N PRO A 84 -10.93 14.76 8.92
CA PRO A 84 -9.60 15.32 9.18
C PRO A 84 -9.11 14.99 10.59
N GLY A 85 -10.00 15.08 11.59
CA GLY A 85 -9.68 14.77 12.98
C GLY A 85 -9.33 13.30 13.20
N ILE A 86 -10.06 12.40 12.53
CA ILE A 86 -9.77 10.96 12.54
C ILE A 86 -8.40 10.68 11.89
N LEU A 87 -8.14 11.26 10.72
CA LEU A 87 -6.88 11.09 10.00
C LEU A 87 -5.68 11.61 10.79
N GLN A 88 -5.79 12.78 11.42
CA GLN A 88 -4.73 13.32 12.28
C GLN A 88 -4.45 12.40 13.48
N ARG A 89 -5.50 11.88 14.13
CA ARG A 89 -5.37 10.94 15.25
C ARG A 89 -4.66 9.65 14.83
N LEU A 90 -5.00 9.11 13.67
CA LEU A 90 -4.36 7.90 13.14
C LEU A 90 -2.92 8.17 12.71
N ASN A 91 -2.66 9.31 12.09
CA ASN A 91 -1.31 9.68 11.64
C ASN A 91 -0.33 9.81 12.82
N ARG A 92 -0.78 10.39 13.94
CA ARG A 92 0.02 10.46 15.18
C ARG A 92 0.43 9.10 15.73
N ARG A 93 -0.32 8.04 15.43
CA ARG A 93 -0.07 6.67 15.92
C ARG A 93 0.73 5.81 14.94
N HIS A 94 0.55 6.04 13.64
CA HIS A 94 1.00 5.11 12.60
C HIS A 94 1.94 5.74 11.56
N HIS A 95 2.15 7.07 11.60
CA HIS A 95 3.13 7.80 10.79
C HIS A 95 3.04 7.53 9.28
N PHE A 96 1.96 7.98 8.65
CA PHE A 96 1.80 7.96 7.19
C PHE A 96 1.83 9.39 6.61
N THR A 97 1.98 9.53 5.30
CA THR A 97 1.95 10.85 4.66
C THR A 97 0.51 11.34 4.62
N LEU A 98 0.16 12.34 5.42
CA LEU A 98 -1.15 12.99 5.43
C LEU A 98 -1.04 14.38 4.82
N ILE A 99 -1.84 14.63 3.78
CA ILE A 99 -1.92 15.91 3.08
C ILE A 99 -3.32 16.47 3.31
N GLN A 100 -3.41 17.68 3.83
CA GLN A 100 -4.68 18.39 4.00
C GLN A 100 -4.79 19.45 2.92
N MET A 101 -5.79 19.34 2.04
CA MET A 101 -5.94 20.25 0.90
C MET A 101 -6.32 21.68 1.29
N ASP A 102 -6.66 21.94 2.56
CA ASP A 102 -6.81 23.29 3.11
C ASP A 102 -5.51 24.11 3.02
N GLN A 103 -4.35 23.43 2.96
CA GLN A 103 -3.03 24.07 2.80
C GLN A 103 -2.67 24.35 1.33
N PHE A 104 -3.44 23.83 0.38
CA PHE A 104 -3.21 23.91 -1.07
C PHE A 104 -4.45 24.47 -1.78
N PRO A 105 -4.74 25.78 -1.64
CA PRO A 105 -5.90 26.39 -2.26
C PRO A 105 -5.77 26.38 -3.79
N GLY A 106 -6.83 25.97 -4.49
CA GLY A 106 -6.87 25.92 -5.97
C GLY A 106 -6.20 24.70 -6.60
N GLU A 107 -5.51 23.85 -5.83
CA GLU A 107 -4.94 22.61 -6.33
C GLU A 107 -5.94 21.44 -6.24
N GLN A 108 -5.76 20.46 -7.15
CA GLN A 108 -6.51 19.21 -7.15
C GLN A 108 -5.87 18.19 -6.21
N ALA A 109 -6.69 17.49 -5.43
CA ALA A 109 -6.24 16.52 -4.43
C ALA A 109 -5.41 15.38 -5.02
N LEU A 110 -5.83 14.87 -6.18
CA LEU A 110 -5.13 13.80 -6.90
C LEU A 110 -3.72 14.23 -7.33
N GLU A 111 -3.61 15.37 -8.03
CA GLU A 111 -2.33 15.88 -8.53
C GLU A 111 -1.36 16.19 -7.39
N THR A 112 -1.88 16.82 -6.32
CA THR A 112 -1.09 17.11 -5.11
C THR A 112 -0.58 15.81 -4.51
N GLY A 113 -1.46 14.83 -4.28
CA GLY A 113 -1.09 13.52 -3.74
C GLY A 113 -0.03 12.78 -4.57
N LEU A 114 -0.16 12.80 -5.90
CA LEU A 114 0.80 12.19 -6.83
C LEU A 114 2.20 12.81 -6.71
N ARG A 115 2.33 14.11 -6.42
CA ARG A 115 3.64 14.77 -6.20
C ARG A 115 4.36 14.27 -4.96
N PHE A 116 3.62 13.88 -3.93
CA PHE A 116 4.18 13.34 -2.69
C PHE A 116 4.44 11.83 -2.74
N CYS A 117 3.95 11.14 -3.78
CA CYS A 117 4.24 9.72 -4.02
C CYS A 117 5.67 9.54 -4.57
N ARG A 118 6.47 8.75 -3.85
CA ARG A 118 7.87 8.42 -4.16
C ARG A 118 8.02 7.13 -4.94
N GLY A 119 7.03 6.24 -4.89
CA GLY A 119 7.14 4.94 -5.52
C GLY A 119 6.95 4.93 -7.03
N GLU A 120 7.50 3.89 -7.67
CA GLU A 120 7.48 3.71 -9.13
C GLU A 120 6.07 3.42 -9.64
N VAL A 121 5.29 2.65 -8.88
CA VAL A 121 3.88 2.36 -9.18
C VAL A 121 3.02 3.03 -8.13
N VAL A 122 1.98 3.75 -8.56
CA VAL A 122 1.02 4.40 -7.67
C VAL A 122 -0.37 3.81 -7.90
N TYR A 123 -0.96 3.21 -6.87
CA TYR A 123 -2.38 2.90 -6.86
C TYR A 123 -3.13 4.06 -6.21
N CYS A 124 -3.97 4.74 -6.98
CA CYS A 124 -4.85 5.76 -6.47
C CYS A 124 -6.26 5.20 -6.22
N PHE A 125 -6.77 5.48 -5.02
CA PHE A 125 -8.15 5.22 -4.61
C PHE A 125 -8.84 6.55 -4.37
N ASP A 126 -9.80 6.87 -5.23
CA ASP A 126 -10.62 8.07 -5.08
C ASP A 126 -11.91 7.73 -4.31
N LEU A 127 -12.02 8.28 -3.10
CA LEU A 127 -13.16 8.15 -2.19
C LEU A 127 -13.97 9.44 -2.06
N THR A 128 -13.80 10.39 -2.98
CA THR A 128 -14.60 11.63 -3.05
C THR A 128 -16.05 11.38 -3.48
N GLY A 129 -16.29 10.29 -4.20
CA GLY A 129 -17.61 9.85 -4.64
C GLY A 129 -18.36 8.99 -3.62
N ARG A 130 -19.56 8.51 -4.01
CA ARG A 130 -20.33 7.51 -3.25
C ARG A 130 -19.70 6.13 -3.40
N VAL A 131 -18.63 5.87 -2.67
CA VAL A 131 -17.95 4.58 -2.69
C VAL A 131 -18.45 3.69 -1.56
N ARG A 132 -18.67 2.41 -1.86
CA ARG A 132 -19.00 1.40 -0.85
C ARG A 132 -17.72 0.99 -0.11
N PRO A 133 -17.64 1.18 1.22
CA PRO A 133 -16.43 0.94 2.03
C PRO A 133 -15.83 -0.45 1.89
N HIS A 134 -16.71 -1.45 1.83
CA HIS A 134 -16.32 -2.85 1.76
C HIS A 134 -15.63 -3.20 0.44
N LEU A 135 -15.92 -2.48 -0.65
CA LEU A 135 -15.28 -2.72 -1.94
C LEU A 135 -13.82 -2.27 -1.91
N VAL A 136 -13.55 -1.09 -1.34
CA VAL A 136 -12.20 -0.52 -1.22
C VAL A 136 -11.28 -1.47 -0.45
N VAL A 137 -11.74 -1.93 0.71
CA VAL A 137 -10.98 -2.87 1.56
C VAL A 137 -10.70 -4.18 0.82
N ARG A 138 -11.70 -4.71 0.09
CA ARG A 138 -11.56 -5.95 -0.66
C ARG A 138 -10.60 -5.80 -1.85
N LEU A 139 -10.66 -4.67 -2.54
CA LEU A 139 -9.80 -4.35 -3.68
C LEU A 139 -8.35 -4.18 -3.25
N ILE A 140 -8.10 -3.44 -2.17
CA ILE A 140 -6.77 -3.30 -1.57
C ILE A 140 -6.23 -4.68 -1.15
N GLY A 141 -7.05 -5.50 -0.50
CA GLY A 141 -6.66 -6.86 -0.10
C GLY A 141 -6.30 -7.78 -1.27
N ARG A 142 -6.95 -7.63 -2.43
CA ARG A 142 -6.62 -8.40 -3.66
C ARG A 142 -5.34 -7.89 -4.32
N LEU A 143 -5.22 -6.57 -4.46
CA LEU A 143 -4.05 -5.92 -5.05
C LEU A 143 -2.76 -6.26 -4.29
N LEU A 144 -2.81 -6.20 -2.96
CA LEU A 144 -1.66 -6.54 -2.11
C LEU A 144 -1.33 -8.04 -2.10
N LYS A 145 -2.25 -8.91 -2.54
CA LYS A 145 -1.97 -10.34 -2.76
C LYS A 145 -1.35 -10.64 -4.13
N GLY A 146 -1.12 -9.61 -4.97
CA GLY A 146 -0.57 -9.78 -6.31
C GLY A 146 -1.60 -10.19 -7.37
N GLU A 147 -2.90 -10.15 -7.05
CA GLU A 147 -3.95 -10.32 -8.06
C GLU A 147 -4.04 -9.03 -8.89
N LYS A 148 -4.00 -9.16 -10.22
CA LYS A 148 -4.25 -8.03 -11.13
C LYS A 148 -5.67 -7.52 -10.86
N ALA A 149 -5.79 -6.29 -10.35
CA ALA A 149 -7.09 -5.63 -10.33
C ALA A 149 -7.51 -5.39 -11.78
N SER A 150 -8.60 -6.03 -12.19
CA SER A 150 -9.32 -5.61 -13.40
C SER A 150 -10.05 -4.30 -13.07
N PRO A 151 -9.82 -3.20 -13.82
CA PRO A 151 -10.48 -1.91 -13.58
C PRO A 151 -11.98 -1.92 -13.93
N ALA A 152 -12.54 -3.06 -14.35
CA ALA A 152 -13.91 -3.17 -14.81
C ALA A 152 -14.83 -3.73 -13.72
N GLY A 153 -15.63 -2.85 -13.08
CA GLY A 153 -16.97 -3.26 -12.65
C GLY A 153 -17.46 -2.85 -11.26
N GLU A 154 -16.64 -2.25 -10.40
CA GLU A 154 -17.08 -1.87 -9.05
C GLU A 154 -16.87 -0.36 -8.84
N SER A 155 -17.90 0.33 -8.33
CA SER A 155 -18.08 1.80 -8.29
C SER A 155 -17.06 2.62 -7.47
N CYS A 156 -15.82 2.16 -7.38
CA CYS A 156 -14.67 2.83 -6.78
C CYS A 156 -13.74 3.26 -7.92
N GLY A 157 -13.45 4.57 -8.03
CA GLY A 157 -12.47 5.06 -8.98
C GLY A 157 -11.08 4.58 -8.57
N ILE A 158 -10.63 3.47 -9.16
CA ILE A 158 -9.25 2.99 -9.02
C ILE A 158 -8.49 3.45 -10.25
N THR A 159 -7.51 4.32 -10.04
CA THR A 159 -6.60 4.75 -11.09
C THR A 159 -5.21 4.21 -10.79
N LEU A 160 -4.74 3.28 -11.62
CA LEU A 160 -3.34 2.86 -11.59
C LEU A 160 -2.51 3.87 -12.39
N VAL A 161 -1.55 4.50 -11.72
CA VAL A 161 -0.60 5.42 -12.33
C VAL A 161 0.79 4.80 -12.21
N THR A 162 1.41 4.45 -13.33
CA THR A 162 2.81 4.01 -13.35
C THR A 162 3.70 5.22 -13.61
N LYS A 163 4.59 5.55 -12.68
CA LYS A 163 5.61 6.57 -12.87
C LYS A 163 6.78 5.90 -13.59
N ARG A 164 6.99 6.19 -14.88
CA ARG A 164 8.25 5.78 -15.54
C ARG A 164 9.38 6.53 -14.86
N VAL A 165 10.19 5.82 -14.08
CA VAL A 165 11.52 6.31 -13.70
C VAL A 165 12.36 6.27 -14.97
N GLY A 166 12.65 7.45 -15.51
CA GLY A 166 13.55 7.62 -16.66
C GLY A 166 15.00 7.50 -16.24
#